data_AF-A0A960JS77-F1
#
_entry.id   AF-A0A960JS77-F1
#
_cell.length_a   1.000
_cell.length_b   1.000
_cell.length_c   1.000
_cell.angle_alpha   90.00
_cell.angle_beta   90.00
_cell.angle_gamma   90.00
#
_symmetry.space_group_name_H-M   'P 1'
#
loop_
_entity.id
_entity.type
_entity.pdbx_description
1 polymer ?
#
loop_
_entity_poly.entity_id
_entity_poly.type
_entity_poly.pdbx_seq_one_letter_code
_entity_poly.pdbx_strand_id
1 'polypeptide(L)'
;MQRPRFASWSACNDRGLVGGSDGLLAGVLVALVGTLLIANVWSVIATRTDADAAVREYLRVYTRADGPGVGAASAEAAALASLSSSGRSTATVSISPPDGSSFGPCGLARVTLRLRAPLVRVPGVAAMGSRTVTSSGSEVIDPWRSMNRGAAWRPGGVACGG
;
A
#
# COMPACT_ATOMS: atom_id res chain seq x y z
N MET A 1 -17.50 -63.58 -60.79
CA MET A 1 -17.01 -62.18 -60.82
C MET A 1 -17.83 -61.37 -59.83
N GLN A 2 -17.26 -61.00 -58.68
CA GLN A 2 -17.96 -60.27 -57.61
C GLN A 2 -16.98 -59.24 -57.04
N ARG A 3 -17.32 -57.95 -57.12
CA ARG A 3 -16.46 -56.84 -56.67
C ARG A 3 -16.67 -56.60 -55.17
N PRO A 4 -15.61 -56.48 -54.34
CA PRO A 4 -15.78 -56.08 -52.95
C PRO A 4 -16.14 -54.59 -52.86
N ARG A 5 -17.12 -54.29 -52.00
CA ARG A 5 -17.53 -52.93 -51.64
C ARG A 5 -16.50 -52.33 -50.69
N PHE A 6 -15.90 -51.20 -51.07
CA PHE A 6 -15.06 -50.42 -50.17
C PHE A 6 -15.93 -49.80 -49.08
N ALA A 7 -15.62 -50.14 -47.83
CA ALA A 7 -16.19 -49.51 -46.66
C ALA A 7 -15.84 -48.01 -46.68
N SER A 8 -16.86 -47.17 -46.69
CA SER A 8 -16.70 -45.73 -46.46
C SER A 8 -16.27 -45.52 -45.02
N TRP A 9 -15.01 -45.12 -44.82
CA TRP A 9 -14.54 -44.68 -43.52
C TRP A 9 -15.22 -43.35 -43.21
N SER A 10 -16.13 -43.37 -42.25
CA SER A 10 -16.61 -42.16 -41.58
C SER A 10 -15.39 -41.43 -41.02
N ALA A 11 -15.06 -40.28 -41.60
CA ALA A 11 -14.06 -39.38 -41.02
C ALA A 11 -14.51 -39.03 -39.60
N CYS A 12 -13.85 -39.61 -38.60
CA CYS A 12 -14.00 -39.18 -37.22
C CYS A 12 -13.60 -37.70 -37.17
N ASN A 13 -14.55 -36.87 -36.79
CA ASN A 13 -14.42 -35.43 -36.79
C ASN A 13 -13.56 -35.00 -35.59
N ASP A 14 -12.24 -34.88 -35.78
CA ASP A 14 -11.26 -34.42 -34.77
C ASP A 14 -11.43 -32.96 -34.32
N ARG A 15 -12.55 -32.31 -34.67
CA ARG A 15 -12.85 -30.92 -34.27
C ARG A 15 -13.21 -30.80 -32.78
N GLY A 16 -13.47 -31.91 -32.08
CA GLY A 16 -13.74 -31.93 -30.64
C GLY A 16 -12.48 -31.96 -29.75
N LEU A 17 -11.38 -32.55 -30.22
CA LEU A 17 -10.16 -32.74 -29.41
C LEU A 17 -9.29 -31.48 -29.38
N VAL A 18 -9.22 -30.74 -30.50
CA VAL A 18 -8.47 -29.48 -30.61
C VAL A 18 -9.06 -28.37 -29.72
N GLY A 19 -10.37 -28.38 -29.47
CA GLY A 19 -11.00 -27.46 -28.51
C GLY A 19 -10.79 -27.81 -27.03
N GLY A 20 -10.51 -29.08 -26.72
CA GLY A 20 -10.38 -29.58 -25.34
C GLY A 20 -9.01 -29.27 -24.72
N SER A 21 -7.92 -29.56 -25.43
CA SER A 21 -6.56 -29.24 -24.94
C SER A 21 -6.29 -27.74 -24.93
N ASP A 22 -6.69 -27.03 -25.99
CA ASP A 22 -6.49 -25.59 -26.10
C ASP A 22 -7.40 -24.83 -25.13
N GLY A 23 -8.61 -25.33 -24.89
CA GLY A 23 -9.53 -24.79 -23.88
C GLY A 23 -9.00 -24.91 -22.45
N LEU A 24 -8.39 -26.05 -22.10
CA LEU A 24 -7.76 -26.24 -20.80
C LEU A 24 -6.56 -25.30 -20.61
N LEU A 25 -5.69 -25.19 -21.62
CA LEU A 25 -4.54 -24.28 -21.58
C LEU A 25 -4.97 -22.82 -21.48
N ALA A 26 -5.98 -22.41 -22.27
CA ALA A 26 -6.56 -21.08 -22.19
C ALA A 26 -7.15 -20.79 -20.81
N GLY A 27 -7.88 -21.75 -20.23
CA GLY A 27 -8.43 -21.64 -18.88
C GLY A 27 -7.36 -21.46 -17.81
N VAL A 28 -6.28 -22.26 -17.86
CA VAL A 28 -5.14 -22.13 -16.94
C VAL A 28 -4.46 -20.77 -17.09
N LEU A 29 -4.26 -20.29 -18.32
CA LEU A 29 -3.65 -18.99 -18.56
C LEU A 29 -4.50 -17.85 -18.00
N VAL A 30 -5.82 -17.89 -18.22
CA VAL A 30 -6.76 -16.90 -17.65
C VAL A 30 -6.73 -16.95 -16.12
N ALA A 31 -6.70 -18.15 -15.52
CA ALA A 31 -6.61 -18.29 -14.07
C ALA A 31 -5.32 -17.71 -13.49
N LEU A 32 -4.17 -17.96 -14.15
CA LEU A 32 -2.88 -17.40 -13.75
C LEU A 32 -2.86 -15.86 -13.87
N VAL A 33 -3.30 -15.32 -15.01
CA VAL A 33 -3.39 -13.87 -15.22
C VAL A 33 -4.32 -13.24 -14.20
N GLY A 34 -5.50 -13.81 -13.96
CA GLY A 34 -6.44 -13.33 -12.96
C GLY A 34 -5.86 -13.34 -11.55
N THR A 35 -5.17 -14.40 -11.17
CA THR A 35 -4.51 -14.51 -9.85
C THR A 35 -3.42 -13.46 -9.68
N LEU A 36 -2.61 -13.21 -10.70
CA LEU A 36 -1.56 -12.17 -10.67
C LEU A 36 -2.15 -10.76 -10.54
N LEU A 37 -3.29 -10.49 -11.19
CA LEU A 37 -4.01 -9.21 -11.04
C LEU A 37 -4.52 -9.04 -9.61
N ILE A 38 -5.11 -10.08 -9.02
CA ILE A 38 -5.57 -10.05 -7.63
C ILE A 38 -4.40 -9.82 -6.68
N ALA A 39 -3.27 -10.50 -6.88
CA ALA A 39 -2.07 -10.32 -6.07
C ALA A 39 -1.55 -8.86 -6.10
N ASN A 40 -1.58 -8.22 -7.28
CA ASN A 40 -1.21 -6.82 -7.43
C ASN A 40 -2.13 -5.86 -6.67
N VAL A 41 -3.44 -6.10 -6.73
CA VAL A 41 -4.42 -5.31 -5.96
C VAL A 41 -4.19 -5.50 -4.47
N TRP A 42 -3.98 -6.73 -4.03
CA TRP A 42 -3.73 -7.06 -2.63
C TRP A 42 -2.46 -6.38 -2.10
N SER A 43 -1.39 -6.35 -2.91
CA SER A 43 -0.15 -5.65 -2.58
C SER A 43 -0.37 -4.16 -2.28
N VAL A 44 -1.22 -3.48 -3.07
CA VAL A 44 -1.54 -2.06 -2.85
C VAL A 44 -2.34 -1.87 -1.57
N ILE A 45 -3.32 -2.75 -1.30
CA ILE A 45 -4.14 -2.70 -0.08
C ILE A 45 -3.25 -2.90 1.15
N ALA A 46 -2.43 -3.96 1.16
CA ALA A 46 -1.47 -4.21 2.24
C ALA A 46 -0.50 -3.04 2.43
N THR A 47 -0.04 -2.43 1.34
CA THR A 47 0.83 -1.25 1.43
C THR A 47 0.14 -0.06 2.06
N ARG A 48 -1.14 0.12 1.77
CA ARG A 48 -1.93 1.18 2.39
C ARG A 48 -2.18 0.93 3.87
N THR A 49 -2.53 -0.30 4.26
CA THR A 49 -2.80 -0.61 5.67
C THR A 49 -1.58 -0.37 6.56
N ASP A 50 -0.37 -0.70 6.10
CA ASP A 50 0.83 -0.45 6.92
C ASP A 50 1.25 1.03 6.87
N ALA A 51 1.00 1.73 5.75
CA ALA A 51 1.18 3.18 5.69
C ALA A 51 0.29 3.90 6.73
N ASP A 52 -0.98 3.48 6.84
CA ASP A 52 -1.93 4.03 7.81
C ASP A 52 -1.52 3.68 9.26
N ALA A 53 -0.96 2.48 9.49
CA ALA A 53 -0.38 2.13 10.78
C ALA A 53 0.83 3.00 11.14
N ALA A 54 1.76 3.20 10.20
CA ALA A 54 2.96 4.02 10.40
C ALA A 54 2.61 5.50 10.62
N VAL A 55 1.61 6.05 9.92
CA VAL A 55 1.08 7.41 10.16
C VAL A 55 0.58 7.56 11.59
N ARG A 56 -0.22 6.60 12.08
CA ARG A 56 -0.74 6.63 13.45
C ARG A 56 0.38 6.55 14.49
N GLU A 57 1.38 5.70 14.24
CA GLU A 57 2.51 5.57 15.14
C GLU A 57 3.40 6.83 15.16
N TYR A 58 3.62 7.44 13.99
CA TYR A 58 4.29 8.73 13.88
C TYR A 58 3.58 9.77 14.73
N LEU A 59 2.27 9.94 14.54
CA LEU A 59 1.49 10.95 15.24
C LEU A 59 1.46 10.69 16.75
N ARG A 60 1.27 9.43 17.18
CA ARG A 60 1.28 9.03 18.59
C ARG A 60 2.57 9.43 19.31
N VAL A 61 3.72 9.27 18.64
CA VAL A 61 5.02 9.63 19.23
C VAL A 61 5.25 11.14 19.15
N TYR A 62 4.92 11.75 18.02
CA TYR A 62 5.10 13.18 17.80
C TYR A 62 4.29 14.04 18.78
N THR A 63 3.01 13.70 19.02
CA THR A 63 2.13 14.46 19.92
C THR A 63 2.51 14.35 21.39
N ARG A 64 3.32 13.33 21.74
CA ARG A 64 3.83 13.10 23.10
C ARG A 64 5.24 13.64 23.32
N ALA A 65 5.87 14.19 22.30
CA ALA A 65 7.25 14.66 22.39
C ALA A 65 7.38 15.94 23.22
N ASP A 66 8.55 16.13 23.82
CA ASP A 66 8.86 17.33 24.60
C ASP A 66 9.24 18.55 23.74
N GLY A 67 9.31 18.40 22.41
CA GLY A 67 9.62 19.51 21.50
C GLY A 67 9.68 19.08 20.03
N PRO A 68 9.66 20.05 19.08
CA PRO A 68 9.46 19.77 17.66
C PRO A 68 10.58 18.95 17.02
N GLY A 69 11.85 19.27 17.32
CA GLY A 69 13.00 18.59 16.71
C GLY A 69 13.16 17.15 17.17
N VAL A 70 13.16 16.93 18.49
CA VAL A 70 13.22 15.58 19.08
C VAL A 70 11.96 14.79 18.72
N GLY A 71 10.81 15.45 18.66
CA GLY A 71 9.53 14.83 18.28
C GLY A 71 9.52 14.32 16.85
N ALA A 72 9.98 15.11 15.87
CA ALA A 72 10.03 14.67 14.47
C ALA A 72 10.97 13.46 14.30
N ALA A 73 12.17 13.52 14.86
CA ALA A 73 13.16 12.45 14.74
C ALA A 73 12.71 11.15 15.43
N SER A 74 12.13 11.24 16.63
CA SER A 74 11.62 10.06 17.35
C SER A 74 10.36 9.47 16.71
N ALA A 75 9.47 10.31 16.19
CA ALA A 75 8.29 9.87 15.46
C ALA A 75 8.64 9.20 14.12
N GLU A 76 9.63 9.73 13.40
CA GLU A 76 10.17 9.11 12.19
C GLU A 76 10.76 7.74 12.49
N ALA A 77 11.59 7.63 13.54
CA ALA A 77 12.14 6.34 13.96
C ALA A 77 11.04 5.32 14.33
N ALA A 78 9.99 5.76 15.03
CA ALA A 78 8.86 4.90 15.39
C ALA A 78 8.04 4.45 14.17
N ALA A 79 7.79 5.36 13.22
CA ALA A 79 7.13 5.02 11.96
C ALA A 79 7.94 4.00 11.15
N LEU A 80 9.26 4.20 11.04
CA LEU A 80 10.15 3.26 10.36
C LEU A 80 10.22 1.91 11.07
N ALA A 81 10.18 1.88 12.41
CA ALA A 81 10.10 0.64 13.18
C ALA A 81 8.77 -0.12 12.97
N SER A 82 7.65 0.61 12.82
CA SER A 82 6.37 -0.01 12.47
C SER A 82 6.37 -0.57 11.03
N LEU A 83 7.08 0.08 10.11
CA LEU A 83 7.26 -0.43 8.75
C LEU A 83 8.22 -1.63 8.70
N SER A 84 9.27 -1.65 9.52
CA SER A 84 10.17 -2.80 9.58
C SER A 84 9.49 -4.03 10.16
N SER A 85 8.62 -3.87 11.17
CA SER A 85 7.86 -4.98 11.77
C SER A 85 6.81 -5.58 10.82
N SER A 86 6.34 -4.80 9.84
CA SER A 86 5.49 -5.28 8.73
C SER A 86 6.28 -5.82 7.53
N GLY A 87 7.61 -5.96 7.65
CA GLY A 87 8.48 -6.53 6.61
C GLY A 87 8.86 -5.54 5.50
N ARG A 88 8.66 -4.22 5.70
CA ARG A 88 8.98 -3.15 4.72
C ARG A 88 10.31 -2.44 4.99
N SER A 89 11.29 -3.12 5.58
CA SER A 89 12.60 -2.54 5.93
C SER A 89 13.39 -1.99 4.74
N THR A 90 13.15 -2.49 3.52
CA THR A 90 13.82 -2.05 2.29
C THR A 90 12.95 -1.13 1.42
N ALA A 91 11.75 -0.78 1.88
CA ALA A 91 10.85 0.06 1.10
C ALA A 91 11.39 1.49 1.00
N THR A 92 11.25 2.10 -0.18
CA THR A 92 11.47 3.55 -0.31
C THR A 92 10.32 4.28 0.37
N VAL A 93 10.61 4.93 1.49
CA VAL A 93 9.65 5.72 2.27
C VAL A 93 10.03 7.18 2.19
N SER A 94 9.04 8.05 1.98
CA SER A 94 9.19 9.50 2.09
C SER A 94 8.18 10.01 3.10
N ILE A 95 8.68 10.68 4.13
CA ILE A 95 7.89 11.23 5.24
C ILE A 95 7.97 12.74 5.14
N SER A 96 6.82 13.39 5.05
CA SER A 96 6.72 14.85 5.17
C SER A 96 6.28 15.16 6.61
N PRO A 97 7.21 15.62 7.47
CA PRO A 97 6.90 15.91 8.87
C PRO A 97 5.98 17.13 9.01
N PRO A 98 5.28 17.27 10.14
CA PRO A 98 4.54 18.48 10.48
C PRO A 98 5.48 19.69 10.63
N ASP A 99 4.94 20.90 10.43
CA ASP A 99 5.70 22.12 10.66
C ASP A 99 6.01 22.31 12.15
N GLY A 100 7.27 22.10 12.53
CA GLY A 100 7.76 22.25 13.90
C GLY A 100 7.62 23.67 14.46
N SER A 101 7.46 24.69 13.61
CA SER A 101 7.26 26.07 14.06
C SER A 101 5.91 26.26 14.76
N SER A 102 4.89 25.49 14.36
CA SER A 102 3.54 25.46 14.92
C SER A 102 3.37 24.47 16.08
N PHE A 103 4.45 23.78 16.48
CA PHE A 103 4.40 22.77 17.52
C PHE A 103 4.04 23.37 18.88
N GLY A 104 3.04 22.81 19.53
CA GLY A 104 2.69 23.12 20.91
C GLY A 104 1.28 22.65 21.25
N PRO A 105 0.81 22.96 22.47
CA PRO A 105 -0.51 22.57 22.96
C PRO A 105 -1.63 22.93 21.98
N CYS A 106 -2.56 22.00 21.73
CA CYS A 106 -3.62 22.08 20.72
C CYS A 106 -3.15 22.35 19.28
N GLY A 107 -1.85 22.23 18.99
CA GLY A 107 -1.33 22.33 17.63
C GLY A 107 -1.77 21.14 16.78
N LEU A 108 -2.09 21.37 15.52
CA LEU A 108 -2.46 20.30 14.60
C LEU A 108 -1.19 19.70 13.98
N ALA A 109 -0.83 18.48 14.37
CA ALA A 109 0.24 17.73 13.73
C ALA A 109 -0.32 17.00 12.51
N ARG A 110 0.13 17.37 11.30
CA ARG A 110 -0.22 16.67 10.05
C ARG A 110 1.02 16.03 9.45
N VAL A 111 0.94 14.75 9.16
CA VAL A 111 2.02 13.99 8.52
C VAL A 111 1.52 13.36 7.24
N THR A 112 2.39 13.31 6.22
CA THR A 112 2.12 12.58 4.97
C THR A 112 3.22 11.56 4.74
N LEU A 113 2.85 10.31 4.53
CA LEU A 113 3.75 9.20 4.22
C LEU A 113 3.50 8.72 2.80
N ARG A 114 4.59 8.47 2.07
CA ARG A 114 4.57 7.88 0.73
C ARG A 114 5.39 6.60 0.73
N LEU A 115 4.77 5.51 0.30
CA LEU A 115 5.40 4.19 0.16
C LEU A 115 5.20 3.66 -1.26
N ARG A 116 6.11 2.80 -1.72
CA ARG A 116 5.96 2.09 -3.00
C ARG A 116 5.46 0.67 -2.75
N ALA A 117 4.29 0.35 -3.27
CA ALA A 117 3.75 -1.01 -3.31
C ALA A 117 4.41 -1.78 -4.47
N PRO A 118 5.03 -2.94 -4.24
CA PRO A 118 5.58 -3.76 -5.30
C PRO A 118 4.47 -4.36 -6.16
N LEU A 119 4.65 -4.38 -7.48
CA LEU A 119 3.72 -4.99 -8.42
C LEU A 119 4.43 -6.11 -9.20
N VAL A 120 3.77 -7.25 -9.31
CA VAL A 120 4.16 -8.38 -10.14
C VAL A 120 3.77 -8.11 -11.59
N ARG A 121 4.69 -8.39 -12.52
CA ARG A 121 4.43 -8.24 -13.95
C ARG A 121 3.41 -9.27 -14.41
N VAL A 122 2.36 -8.83 -15.08
CA VAL A 122 1.30 -9.70 -15.62
C VAL A 122 1.48 -9.82 -17.14
N PRO A 123 1.57 -11.04 -17.70
CA PRO A 123 1.67 -11.24 -19.14
C PRO A 123 0.49 -10.58 -19.90
N GLY A 124 0.78 -9.90 -21.02
CA GLY A 124 -0.23 -9.21 -21.82
C GLY A 124 -0.75 -7.90 -21.24
N VAL A 125 -0.27 -7.46 -20.06
CA VAL A 125 -0.69 -6.21 -19.40
C VAL A 125 0.52 -5.32 -19.14
N ALA A 126 0.41 -4.03 -19.46
CA ALA A 126 1.48 -3.04 -19.28
C ALA A 126 1.69 -2.57 -17.82
N ALA A 127 1.48 -3.44 -16.82
CA ALA A 127 1.66 -3.08 -15.42
C ALA A 127 3.15 -3.01 -15.05
N MET A 128 3.60 -1.86 -14.54
CA MET A 128 5.00 -1.60 -14.16
C MET A 128 5.25 -1.77 -12.66
N GLY A 129 6.29 -2.55 -12.34
CA GLY A 129 7.14 -2.62 -11.14
C GLY A 129 6.64 -2.19 -9.75
N SER A 130 6.10 -0.97 -9.60
CA SER A 130 5.60 -0.49 -8.31
C SER A 130 4.55 0.59 -8.47
N ARG A 131 3.69 0.74 -7.47
CA ARG A 131 2.70 1.83 -7.37
C ARG A 131 2.89 2.62 -6.09
N THR A 132 3.01 3.93 -6.20
CA THR A 132 3.12 4.80 -5.03
C THR A 132 1.77 4.89 -4.32
N VAL A 133 1.75 4.58 -3.03
CA VAL A 133 0.64 4.74 -2.10
C VAL A 133 0.97 5.93 -1.20
N THR A 134 0.02 6.85 -1.07
CA THR A 134 0.14 8.00 -0.16
C THR A 134 -0.90 7.84 0.94
N SER A 135 -0.47 8.03 2.18
CA SER A 135 -1.34 8.13 3.35
C SER A 135 -1.01 9.42 4.10
N SER A 136 -2.02 10.02 4.71
CA SER A 136 -1.89 11.23 5.51
C SER A 136 -2.77 11.14 6.73
N GLY A 137 -2.29 11.63 7.86
CA GLY A 137 -3.05 11.70 9.09
C GLY A 137 -2.84 13.05 9.76
N SER A 138 -3.78 13.40 10.62
CA SER A 138 -3.65 14.54 11.50
C SER A 138 -4.15 14.21 12.89
N GLU A 139 -3.42 14.66 13.89
CA GLU A 139 -3.77 14.53 15.29
C GLU A 139 -3.46 15.83 16.03
N VAL A 140 -4.24 16.12 17.06
CA VAL A 140 -4.05 17.32 17.88
C VAL A 140 -3.04 17.00 19.00
N ILE A 141 -2.09 17.90 19.21
CA ILE A 141 -1.11 17.79 20.30
C ILE A 141 -1.81 18.03 21.64
N ASP A 142 -1.51 17.17 22.63
CA ASP A 142 -2.13 17.19 23.95
C ASP A 142 -2.01 18.57 24.65
N PRO A 143 -3.13 19.20 25.03
CA PRO A 143 -3.11 20.50 25.69
C PRO A 143 -2.50 20.51 27.09
N TRP A 144 -2.54 19.39 27.80
CA TRP A 144 -2.21 19.33 29.23
C TRP A 144 -0.74 19.00 29.49
N ARG A 145 0.02 18.67 28.45
CA ARG A 145 1.41 18.25 28.58
C ARG A 145 2.35 19.44 28.54
N SER A 146 3.36 19.44 29.42
CA SER A 146 4.47 20.38 29.32
C SER A 146 5.36 20.00 28.14
N MET A 147 5.75 21.00 27.34
CA MET A 147 6.59 20.82 26.15
C MET A 147 7.25 22.14 25.73
N ASN A 148 8.37 22.01 25.02
CA ASN A 148 9.03 23.11 24.32
C ASN A 148 8.26 23.43 23.04
N ARG A 149 7.81 24.67 22.94
CA ARG A 149 6.97 25.14 21.83
C ARG A 149 7.83 25.57 20.64
N GLY A 150 7.25 25.44 19.45
CA GLY A 150 7.79 25.99 18.22
C GLY A 150 7.80 27.52 18.24
N ALA A 151 8.73 28.12 17.49
CA ALA A 151 8.93 29.57 17.49
C ALA A 151 7.71 30.39 17.00
N ALA A 152 6.88 29.78 16.16
CA ALA A 152 5.68 30.41 15.61
C ALA A 152 4.39 29.99 16.37
N TRP A 153 4.51 29.17 17.42
CA TRP A 153 3.34 28.72 18.17
C TRP A 153 2.68 29.91 18.88
N ARG A 154 1.36 30.01 18.74
CA ARG A 154 0.52 31.00 19.40
C ARG A 154 -0.50 30.27 20.27
N PRO A 155 -0.75 30.73 21.50
CA PRO A 155 -1.82 30.18 22.32
C PRO A 155 -3.17 30.50 21.66
N GLY A 156 -3.83 29.48 21.11
CA GLY A 156 -5.25 29.55 20.79
C GLY A 156 -6.03 29.25 22.07
N GLY A 157 -6.86 30.20 22.53
CA GLY A 157 -7.73 29.97 23.68
C GLY A 157 -8.75 28.83 23.45
N VAL A 158 -9.30 28.34 24.58
CA VAL A 158 -10.08 27.10 24.82
C VAL A 158 -9.40 25.82 24.33
N ALA A 159 -9.12 24.91 25.27
CA ALA A 159 -8.19 23.78 25.17
C ALA A 159 -8.62 22.65 24.20
N CYS A 160 -8.75 23.00 22.93
CA CYS A 160 -9.02 22.15 21.77
C CYS A 160 -10.52 21.96 21.44
N GLY A 161 -11.30 23.05 21.42
CA GLY A 161 -12.67 23.04 20.92
C GLY A 161 -13.17 24.41 20.47
N GLY A 162 -13.40 24.55 19.16
CA GLY A 162 -14.37 25.46 18.56
C GLY A 162 -15.34 24.63 17.72
#